data_AF-A0A1K2HX60-F1
#
_entry.id   AF-A0A1K2HX60-F1
#
_cell.length_a   1.000
_cell.length_b   1.000
_cell.length_c   1.000
_cell.angle_alpha   90.00
_cell.angle_beta   90.00
_cell.angle_gamma   90.00
#
_symmetry.space_group_name_H-M   'P 1'
#
loop_
_entity.id
_entity.type
_entity.pdbx_description
1 polymer ?
#
loop_
_entity_poly.entity_id
_entity_poly.type
_entity_poly.pdbx_seq_one_letter_code
_entity_poly.pdbx_strand_id
1 'polypeptide(L)'
;MKKILLAGVAVLALGMAAPAMAQSNGAAVGGATAGGATGGTIGFLLGGPVGAIIGGFAGAVIGSEAAVSAESVAYAGNNPVDPIYIDGGIEVGAVVTDGVTVYPIQGDPDFGYFYANGRVYIVDLATNEIVQSPGYAVSERAISYVEANPSASVTISGNIGPGYVLENNVEFAPVPDDPAYGYVYIDGRPALVDRASRTIIWVR
;
A
#
# COMPACT_ATOMS: atom_id res chain seq x y z
N MET A 1 31.88 -9.08 -69.38
CA MET A 1 30.61 -9.75 -69.02
C MET A 1 30.93 -10.94 -68.13
N LYS A 2 30.57 -10.88 -66.83
CA LYS A 2 30.16 -11.99 -65.96
C LYS A 2 29.91 -11.43 -64.56
N LYS A 3 28.67 -11.61 -64.11
CA LYS A 3 28.13 -11.22 -62.81
C LYS A 3 28.67 -12.18 -61.75
N ILE A 4 29.08 -11.67 -60.59
CA ILE A 4 29.29 -12.48 -59.39
C ILE A 4 28.52 -11.81 -58.26
N LEU A 5 27.45 -12.49 -57.84
CA LEU A 5 26.69 -12.25 -56.62
C LEU A 5 27.51 -12.70 -55.39
N LEU A 6 27.41 -11.96 -54.29
CA LEU A 6 27.62 -12.43 -52.91
C LEU A 6 26.81 -11.48 -52.00
N ALA A 7 25.66 -11.92 -51.45
CA ALA A 7 25.52 -12.41 -50.07
C ALA A 7 26.17 -11.44 -49.06
N GLY A 8 25.45 -10.67 -48.25
CA GLY A 8 24.37 -11.07 -47.35
C GLY A 8 24.89 -10.94 -45.92
N VAL A 9 24.74 -9.76 -45.30
CA VAL A 9 24.81 -9.56 -43.85
C VAL A 9 23.77 -8.51 -43.47
N ALA A 10 22.64 -8.98 -42.95
CA ALA A 10 21.71 -8.14 -42.22
C ALA A 10 22.33 -7.84 -40.85
N VAL A 11 22.69 -6.59 -40.61
CA VAL A 11 23.07 -6.12 -39.27
C VAL A 11 21.79 -6.02 -38.43
N LEU A 12 21.46 -7.10 -37.71
CA LEU A 12 20.51 -7.06 -36.61
C LEU A 12 21.18 -6.32 -35.44
N ALA A 13 21.04 -5.00 -35.40
CA ALA A 13 21.31 -4.23 -34.20
C ALA A 13 20.18 -4.50 -33.20
N LEU A 14 20.35 -5.55 -32.38
CA LEU A 14 19.52 -5.81 -31.21
C LEU A 14 19.65 -4.63 -30.25
N GLY A 15 18.51 -4.03 -29.91
CA GLY A 15 18.42 -2.87 -29.03
C GLY A 15 18.99 -3.16 -27.65
N MET A 16 19.91 -2.28 -27.23
CA MET A 16 20.17 -2.05 -25.82
C MET A 16 19.34 -0.83 -25.39
N ALA A 17 18.09 -1.07 -25.03
CA ALA A 17 17.35 -0.16 -24.17
C ALA A 17 17.88 -0.38 -22.75
N ALA A 18 18.91 0.37 -22.36
CA ALA A 18 19.29 0.47 -20.96
C ALA A 18 18.14 1.14 -20.20
N PRO A 19 17.71 0.63 -19.02
CA PRO A 19 16.78 1.38 -18.18
C PRO A 19 17.46 2.68 -17.76
N ALA A 20 16.85 3.81 -18.14
CA ALA A 20 17.23 5.12 -17.64
C ALA A 20 16.93 5.14 -16.14
N MET A 21 17.98 5.07 -15.33
CA MET A 21 17.90 5.30 -13.89
C MET A 21 17.67 6.79 -13.67
N ALA A 22 16.41 7.19 -13.43
CA ALA A 22 16.09 8.51 -12.93
C ALA A 22 16.39 8.55 -11.42
N GLN A 23 17.50 9.19 -11.07
CA GLN A 23 17.87 9.47 -9.68
C GLN A 23 17.47 10.91 -9.37
N SER A 24 16.43 11.11 -8.54
CA SER A 24 16.15 12.39 -7.90
C SER A 24 16.14 12.21 -6.39
N ASN A 25 17.02 12.97 -5.73
CA ASN A 25 17.20 13.00 -4.29
C ASN A 25 15.97 13.54 -3.56
N GLY A 26 15.55 12.82 -2.51
CA GLY A 26 14.63 13.30 -1.47
C GLY A 26 13.21 12.71 -1.57
N ALA A 27 12.84 11.87 -0.60
CA ALA A 27 11.51 11.27 -0.38
C ALA A 27 11.04 10.15 -1.34
N ALA A 28 11.95 9.29 -1.80
CA ALA A 28 11.60 7.97 -2.35
C ALA A 28 12.59 6.91 -1.86
N VAL A 29 12.39 6.44 -0.62
CA VAL A 29 13.16 5.30 -0.08
C VAL A 29 12.35 4.02 -0.29
N GLY A 30 12.70 3.31 -1.37
CA GLY A 30 12.66 1.84 -1.48
C GLY A 30 11.30 1.16 -1.71
N GLY A 31 11.08 0.63 -2.92
CA GLY A 31 10.02 -0.37 -3.13
C GLY A 31 9.66 -0.73 -4.57
N ALA A 32 9.97 0.11 -5.56
CA ALA A 32 9.77 -0.23 -6.97
C ALA A 32 10.90 -1.15 -7.51
N THR A 33 11.09 -2.33 -6.93
CA THR A 33 11.82 -3.41 -7.59
C THR A 33 10.81 -4.33 -8.26
N ALA A 34 10.57 -4.06 -9.54
CA ALA A 34 9.80 -4.88 -10.45
C ALA A 34 10.43 -6.27 -10.60
N GLY A 35 9.68 -7.31 -10.26
CA GLY A 35 9.98 -8.71 -10.56
C GLY A 35 8.68 -9.47 -10.82
N GLY A 36 8.31 -9.57 -12.11
CA GLY A 36 7.43 -10.58 -12.72
C GLY A 36 6.23 -11.16 -11.96
N ALA A 37 5.02 -10.80 -12.44
CA ALA A 37 3.83 -11.65 -12.55
C ALA A 37 3.24 -12.38 -11.32
N THR A 38 3.71 -12.13 -10.10
CA THR A 38 3.13 -12.73 -8.88
C THR A 38 3.00 -11.67 -7.80
N GLY A 39 1.80 -11.53 -7.24
CA GLY A 39 1.31 -10.32 -6.57
C GLY A 39 2.18 -9.79 -5.43
N GLY A 40 2.36 -8.47 -5.42
CA GLY A 40 3.09 -7.75 -4.39
C GLY A 40 3.57 -6.38 -4.86
N THR A 41 2.67 -5.46 -5.24
CA THR A 41 3.04 -4.07 -5.47
C THR A 41 3.04 -3.32 -4.13
N ILE A 42 4.08 -3.49 -3.31
CA ILE A 42 4.27 -2.62 -2.13
C ILE A 42 4.86 -1.31 -2.64
N GLY A 43 4.00 -0.32 -2.87
CA GLY A 43 4.39 1.03 -3.24
C GLY A 43 3.99 1.97 -2.12
N PHE A 44 4.91 2.85 -1.71
CA PHE A 44 4.71 3.98 -0.81
C PHE A 44 4.70 3.65 0.70
N LEU A 45 5.79 4.06 1.37
CA LEU A 45 5.92 4.11 2.82
C LEU A 45 5.99 5.58 3.25
N LEU A 46 4.91 6.10 3.84
CA LEU A 46 4.92 7.42 4.47
C LEU A 46 5.12 7.27 5.97
N GLY A 47 6.30 7.64 6.46
CA GLY A 47 6.54 7.78 7.89
C GLY A 47 6.01 9.12 8.39
N GLY A 48 4.88 9.10 9.09
CA GLY A 48 4.31 10.24 9.81
C GLY A 48 4.48 10.12 11.32
N PRO A 49 4.10 11.15 12.10
CA PRO A 49 4.23 11.15 13.56
C PRO A 49 3.41 10.05 14.27
N VAL A 50 2.44 9.46 13.57
CA VAL A 50 1.54 8.45 14.12
C VAL A 50 1.82 7.06 13.54
N GLY A 51 2.80 6.93 12.65
CA GLY A 51 3.25 5.64 12.11
C GLY A 51 3.35 5.65 10.58
N ALA A 52 3.26 4.47 9.97
CA ALA A 52 3.57 4.28 8.56
C ALA A 52 2.33 3.91 7.74
N ILE A 53 2.09 4.57 6.59
CA ILE A 53 1.17 4.01 5.59
C ILE A 53 1.89 2.90 4.84
N ILE A 54 1.38 1.67 4.94
CA ILE A 54 1.94 0.48 4.27
C ILE A 54 0.88 -0.16 3.39
N GLY A 55 1.24 -0.32 2.13
CA GLY A 55 0.43 -0.98 1.13
C GLY A 55 0.55 -0.22 -0.17
N GLY A 56 0.61 -0.94 -1.28
CA GLY A 56 0.38 -0.33 -2.57
C GLY A 56 -0.73 -1.07 -3.25
N PHE A 57 -1.60 -0.32 -3.94
CA PHE A 57 -2.00 -0.66 -5.30
C PHE A 57 -2.19 0.63 -6.07
N ALA A 58 -1.72 0.60 -7.32
CA ALA A 58 -1.95 1.64 -8.30
C ALA A 58 -3.46 1.90 -8.38
N GLY A 59 -3.87 3.13 -8.08
CA GLY A 59 -5.18 3.58 -8.51
C GLY A 59 -5.19 3.50 -10.03
N ALA A 60 -5.86 2.49 -10.58
CA ALA A 60 -6.64 2.73 -11.77
C ALA A 60 -7.62 3.82 -11.33
N VAL A 61 -7.32 5.07 -11.69
CA VAL A 61 -8.25 6.17 -11.53
C VAL A 61 -9.48 5.78 -12.35
N ILE A 62 -10.47 5.21 -11.69
CA ILE A 62 -11.77 4.92 -12.29
C ILE A 62 -12.65 6.08 -11.87
N GLY A 63 -13.06 6.91 -12.83
CA GLY A 63 -14.12 7.88 -12.63
C GLY A 63 -13.71 9.35 -12.49
N SER A 64 -12.54 9.69 -11.96
CA SER A 64 -12.10 11.10 -11.84
C SER A 64 -11.11 11.48 -12.95
N GLU A 65 -11.38 12.57 -13.68
CA GLU A 65 -10.38 13.17 -14.58
C GLU A 65 -9.18 13.73 -13.80
N ALA A 66 -9.37 14.03 -12.51
CA ALA A 66 -8.35 14.47 -11.59
C ALA A 66 -7.60 13.26 -11.01
N ALA A 67 -6.31 13.17 -11.32
CA ALA A 67 -5.40 12.26 -10.64
C ALA A 67 -5.09 12.81 -9.24
N VAL A 68 -5.30 11.98 -8.21
CA VAL A 68 -4.89 12.32 -6.83
C VAL A 68 -3.38 12.55 -6.81
N SER A 69 -2.97 13.73 -6.34
CA SER A 69 -1.55 14.11 -6.27
C SER A 69 -0.79 13.34 -5.19
N ALA A 70 0.52 13.16 -5.36
CA ALA A 70 1.36 12.53 -4.33
C ALA A 70 1.36 13.35 -3.03
N GLU A 71 1.20 14.66 -3.14
CA GLU A 71 1.06 15.61 -2.03
C GLU A 71 -0.22 15.36 -1.24
N SER A 72 -1.33 15.07 -1.91
CA SER A 72 -2.62 14.76 -1.26
C SER A 72 -2.55 13.43 -0.50
N VAL A 73 -1.90 12.42 -1.09
CA VAL A 73 -1.62 11.16 -0.39
C VAL A 73 -0.71 11.40 0.82
N ALA A 74 0.36 12.19 0.65
CA ALA A 74 1.27 12.57 1.73
C ALA A 74 0.56 13.32 2.85
N TYR A 75 -0.35 14.24 2.52
CA TYR A 75 -1.11 14.98 3.50
C TYR A 75 -2.02 14.05 4.30
N ALA A 76 -2.81 13.21 3.63
CA ALA A 76 -3.72 12.27 4.29
C ALA A 76 -2.97 11.32 5.23
N GLY A 77 -1.76 10.88 4.86
CA GLY A 77 -0.93 10.02 5.71
C GLY A 77 -0.22 10.70 6.87
N ASN A 78 0.12 11.98 6.73
CA ASN A 78 0.77 12.75 7.79
C ASN A 78 -0.23 13.40 8.76
N ASN A 79 -1.52 13.41 8.43
CA ASN A 79 -2.59 13.99 9.23
C ASN A 79 -3.64 12.92 9.54
N PRO A 80 -3.35 11.95 10.40
CA PRO A 80 -4.29 10.89 10.72
C PRO A 80 -5.48 11.44 11.50
N VAL A 81 -6.64 10.83 11.25
CA VAL A 81 -7.90 11.09 11.95
C VAL A 81 -8.39 9.80 12.59
N ASP A 82 -9.34 9.92 13.51
CA ASP A 82 -9.90 8.74 14.18
C ASP A 82 -10.56 7.81 13.16
N PRO A 83 -10.15 6.52 13.11
CA PRO A 83 -10.74 5.57 12.19
C PRO A 83 -12.14 5.18 12.63
N ILE A 84 -13.03 5.00 11.66
CA ILE A 84 -14.29 4.32 11.88
C ILE A 84 -14.12 2.82 11.63
N TYR A 85 -14.91 2.01 12.33
CA TYR A 85 -14.96 0.57 12.12
C TYR A 85 -16.33 0.20 11.58
N ILE A 86 -16.34 -0.38 10.39
CA ILE A 86 -17.57 -0.75 9.69
C ILE A 86 -17.52 -2.20 9.24
N ASP A 87 -18.69 -2.82 9.16
CA ASP A 87 -18.83 -4.16 8.62
C ASP A 87 -18.70 -4.16 7.10
N GLY A 88 -17.92 -5.09 6.56
CA GLY A 88 -17.70 -5.24 5.12
C GLY A 88 -16.49 -4.48 4.58
N GLY A 89 -16.19 -4.72 3.30
CA GLY A 89 -15.11 -4.05 2.59
C GLY A 89 -15.57 -2.74 1.97
N ILE A 90 -14.68 -1.75 1.96
CA ILE A 90 -14.86 -0.50 1.22
C ILE A 90 -14.11 -0.63 -0.10
N GLU A 91 -14.82 -0.39 -1.21
CA GLU A 91 -14.28 -0.49 -2.56
C GLU A 91 -13.99 0.91 -3.13
N VAL A 92 -12.91 1.00 -3.92
CA VAL A 92 -12.66 2.18 -4.76
C VAL A 92 -13.72 2.22 -5.85
N GLY A 93 -14.30 3.40 -6.09
CA GLY A 93 -15.44 3.65 -6.96
C GLY A 93 -16.79 3.66 -6.24
N ALA A 94 -16.82 3.33 -4.94
CA ALA A 94 -18.04 3.44 -4.14
C ALA A 94 -18.27 4.88 -3.68
N VAL A 95 -19.54 5.27 -3.53
CA VAL A 95 -19.91 6.55 -2.91
C VAL A 95 -19.87 6.40 -1.39
N VAL A 96 -19.31 7.40 -0.70
CA VAL A 96 -19.25 7.44 0.76
C VAL A 96 -20.67 7.45 1.34
N THR A 97 -20.92 6.52 2.26
CA THR A 97 -22.24 6.34 2.90
C THR A 97 -22.48 7.39 3.98
N ASP A 98 -23.75 7.63 4.31
CA ASP A 98 -24.16 8.50 5.42
C ASP A 98 -23.47 8.11 6.74
N GLY A 99 -22.97 9.10 7.48
CA GLY A 99 -22.32 8.93 8.78
C GLY A 99 -20.79 8.84 8.75
N VAL A 100 -20.18 8.80 7.56
CA VAL A 100 -18.72 8.92 7.42
C VAL A 100 -18.33 10.40 7.35
N THR A 101 -17.46 10.84 8.27
CA THR A 101 -16.87 12.18 8.20
C THR A 101 -15.70 12.18 7.22
N VAL A 102 -15.83 12.93 6.14
CA VAL A 102 -14.74 13.17 5.18
C VAL A 102 -14.01 14.45 5.57
N TYR A 103 -12.69 14.35 5.77
CA TYR A 103 -11.84 15.47 6.14
C TYR A 103 -11.18 16.07 4.90
N PRO A 104 -11.19 17.40 4.73
CA PRO A 104 -10.59 18.02 3.56
C PRO A 104 -9.06 17.88 3.56
N ILE A 105 -8.48 17.71 2.37
CA ILE A 105 -7.03 17.76 2.18
C ILE A 105 -6.61 19.23 2.06
N GLN A 106 -5.68 19.68 2.91
CA GLN A 106 -5.20 21.06 2.80
C GLN A 106 -4.30 21.22 1.57
N GLY A 107 -4.59 22.25 0.77
CA GLY A 107 -3.87 22.51 -0.47
C GLY A 107 -4.46 21.81 -1.69
N ASP A 108 -5.48 20.96 -1.51
CA ASP A 108 -6.17 20.28 -2.60
C ASP A 108 -7.70 20.25 -2.34
N PRO A 109 -8.46 21.23 -2.88
CA PRO A 109 -9.88 21.41 -2.56
C PRO A 109 -10.80 20.37 -3.23
N ASP A 110 -10.28 19.59 -4.18
CA ASP A 110 -11.07 18.59 -4.91
C ASP A 110 -11.17 17.29 -4.11
N PHE A 111 -10.24 17.06 -3.17
CA PHE A 111 -10.14 15.80 -2.43
C PHE A 111 -10.30 15.96 -0.93
N GLY A 112 -10.93 14.94 -0.35
CA GLY A 112 -10.96 14.69 1.08
C GLY A 112 -10.45 13.28 1.39
N TYR A 113 -10.38 12.95 2.66
CA TYR A 113 -9.97 11.62 3.11
C TYR A 113 -10.69 11.23 4.39
N PHE A 114 -10.76 9.92 4.62
CA PHE A 114 -11.20 9.35 5.88
C PHE A 114 -10.42 8.06 6.17
N TYR A 115 -10.51 7.60 7.42
CA TYR A 115 -9.88 6.38 7.87
C TYR A 115 -10.96 5.38 8.25
N ALA A 116 -10.87 4.16 7.73
CA ALA A 116 -11.79 3.09 8.09
C ALA A 116 -11.06 1.75 8.12
N ASN A 117 -11.35 0.93 9.13
CA ASN A 117 -10.77 -0.41 9.28
C ASN A 117 -9.23 -0.42 9.11
N GLY A 118 -8.54 0.57 9.70
CA GLY A 118 -7.08 0.69 9.61
C GLY A 118 -6.54 1.05 8.22
N ARG A 119 -7.37 1.57 7.31
CA ARG A 119 -6.99 1.99 5.95
C ARG A 119 -7.34 3.44 5.70
N VAL A 120 -6.54 4.07 4.84
CA VAL A 120 -6.81 5.42 4.34
C VAL A 120 -7.59 5.34 3.04
N TYR A 121 -8.59 6.20 2.89
CA TYR A 121 -9.40 6.36 1.70
C TYR A 121 -9.43 7.83 1.31
N ILE A 122 -9.22 8.11 0.02
CA ILE A 122 -9.30 9.44 -0.58
C ILE A 122 -10.58 9.51 -1.40
N VAL A 123 -11.27 10.63 -1.26
CA VAL A 123 -12.63 10.87 -1.76
C VAL A 123 -12.63 12.11 -2.64
N ASP A 124 -13.23 12.02 -3.82
CA ASP A 124 -13.59 13.18 -4.62
C ASP A 124 -14.77 13.91 -3.95
N LEU A 125 -14.56 15.18 -3.57
CA LEU A 125 -15.55 15.94 -2.82
C LEU A 125 -16.74 16.40 -3.67
N ALA A 126 -16.62 16.41 -5.00
CA ALA A 126 -17.70 16.77 -5.91
C ALA A 126 -18.67 15.61 -6.13
N THR A 127 -18.15 14.38 -6.26
CA THR A 127 -18.96 13.18 -6.49
C THR A 127 -19.24 12.38 -5.21
N ASN A 128 -18.52 12.66 -4.13
CA ASN A 128 -18.47 11.88 -2.90
C ASN A 128 -18.04 10.42 -3.15
N GLU A 129 -17.26 10.19 -4.21
CA GLU A 129 -16.76 8.88 -4.63
C GLU A 129 -15.38 8.61 -4.05
N ILE A 130 -15.15 7.39 -3.61
CA ILE A 130 -13.85 6.92 -3.14
C ILE A 130 -12.97 6.67 -4.35
N VAL A 131 -12.00 7.54 -4.60
CA VAL A 131 -11.16 7.50 -5.80
C VAL A 131 -9.85 6.75 -5.60
N GLN A 132 -9.38 6.62 -4.35
CA GLN A 132 -8.12 5.92 -4.05
C GLN A 132 -8.09 5.40 -2.62
N SER A 133 -7.37 4.28 -2.38
CA SER A 133 -6.96 3.84 -1.05
C SER A 133 -5.43 3.74 -0.99
N PRO A 134 -4.74 4.70 -0.35
CA PRO A 134 -3.29 4.72 -0.27
C PRO A 134 -2.63 3.51 0.41
N GLY A 135 -3.34 2.85 1.32
CA GLY A 135 -2.80 1.71 2.06
C GLY A 135 -3.32 1.63 3.49
N TYR A 136 -2.71 0.74 4.27
CA TYR A 136 -2.99 0.58 5.69
C TYR A 136 -2.24 1.62 6.52
N ALA A 137 -2.92 2.29 7.43
CA ALA A 137 -2.31 3.23 8.35
C ALA A 137 -1.84 2.52 9.62
N VAL A 138 -0.61 2.03 9.61
CA VAL A 138 -0.04 1.32 10.75
C VAL A 138 0.32 2.32 11.84
N SER A 139 -0.38 2.23 12.97
CA SER A 139 -0.14 3.13 14.09
C SER A 139 1.13 2.77 14.88
N GLU A 140 1.88 3.78 15.32
CA GLU A 140 3.06 3.62 16.19
C GLU A 140 2.68 2.95 17.52
N ARG A 141 1.42 3.14 17.96
CA ARG A 141 0.86 2.47 19.13
C ARG A 141 0.74 0.96 18.90
N ALA A 142 0.24 0.53 17.75
CA ALA A 142 0.17 -0.89 17.41
C ALA A 142 1.56 -1.51 17.31
N ILE A 143 2.53 -0.81 16.71
CA ILE A 143 3.94 -1.23 16.63
C ILE A 143 4.52 -1.38 18.04
N SER A 144 4.41 -0.33 18.87
CA SER A 144 4.92 -0.35 20.25
C SER A 144 4.27 -1.47 21.09
N TYR A 145 2.97 -1.68 20.92
CA TYR A 145 2.25 -2.74 21.61
C TYR A 145 2.77 -4.12 21.22
N VAL A 146 2.88 -4.42 19.92
CA VAL A 146 3.36 -5.74 19.49
C VAL A 146 4.79 -5.99 19.95
N GLU A 147 5.68 -5.00 19.86
CA GLU A 147 7.06 -5.13 20.31
C GLU A 147 7.19 -5.40 21.82
N ALA A 148 6.28 -4.83 22.62
CA ALA A 148 6.25 -5.03 24.07
C ALA A 148 5.55 -6.33 24.51
N ASN A 149 4.81 -7.00 23.63
CA ASN A 149 3.97 -8.15 23.96
C ASN A 149 4.26 -9.36 23.05
N PRO A 150 5.42 -10.03 23.21
CA PRO A 150 5.76 -11.17 22.39
C PRO A 150 4.83 -12.36 22.59
N SER A 151 4.44 -12.99 21.48
CA SER A 151 3.63 -14.21 21.46
C SER A 151 4.43 -15.42 20.93
N ALA A 152 3.79 -16.61 20.95
CA ALA A 152 4.40 -17.81 20.39
C ALA A 152 4.69 -17.59 18.90
N SER A 153 5.95 -17.84 18.49
CA SER A 153 6.35 -17.67 17.11
C SER A 153 5.92 -18.87 16.27
N VAL A 154 5.38 -18.58 15.09
CA VAL A 154 5.23 -19.56 14.02
C VAL A 154 6.44 -19.50 13.09
N THR A 155 6.72 -20.60 12.41
CA THR A 155 7.73 -20.64 11.34
C THR A 155 7.00 -20.78 10.03
N ILE A 156 7.22 -19.83 9.12
CA ILE A 156 6.61 -19.84 7.80
C ILE A 156 7.75 -19.88 6.78
N SER A 157 7.69 -20.85 5.87
CA SER A 157 8.69 -20.97 4.81
C SER A 157 8.44 -19.93 3.72
N GLY A 158 9.48 -19.19 3.34
CA GLY A 158 9.45 -18.24 2.23
C GLY A 158 9.82 -16.82 2.64
N ASN A 159 9.69 -15.89 1.71
CA ASN A 159 9.89 -14.48 1.99
C ASN A 159 8.60 -13.87 2.53
N ILE A 160 8.57 -13.56 3.82
CA ILE A 160 7.43 -12.98 4.50
C ILE A 160 7.60 -11.46 4.59
N GLY A 161 6.60 -10.73 4.10
CA GLY A 161 6.58 -9.27 4.08
C GLY A 161 5.16 -8.72 3.96
N PRO A 162 5.00 -7.40 3.92
CA PRO A 162 3.70 -6.78 3.72
C PRO A 162 3.02 -7.27 2.44
N GLY A 163 1.71 -7.45 2.46
CA GLY A 163 0.92 -8.05 1.37
C GLY A 163 0.85 -9.57 1.40
N TYR A 164 1.62 -10.26 2.24
CA TYR A 164 1.49 -11.71 2.44
C TYR A 164 0.19 -12.04 3.18
N VAL A 165 -0.59 -13.01 2.70
CA VAL A 165 -1.85 -13.43 3.34
C VAL A 165 -1.61 -14.68 4.19
N LEU A 166 -1.95 -14.62 5.48
CA LEU A 166 -1.80 -15.74 6.39
C LEU A 166 -2.80 -16.87 6.07
N GLU A 167 -2.29 -18.10 6.03
CA GLU A 167 -3.11 -19.31 5.95
C GLU A 167 -4.13 -19.38 7.10
N ASN A 168 -5.32 -19.94 6.85
CA ASN A 168 -6.44 -19.94 7.82
C ASN A 168 -6.13 -20.62 9.17
N ASN A 169 -5.17 -21.53 9.19
CA ASN A 169 -4.71 -22.25 10.39
C ASN A 169 -3.74 -21.42 11.26
N VAL A 170 -3.19 -20.31 10.76
CA VAL A 170 -2.30 -19.44 11.53
C VAL A 170 -3.14 -18.51 12.40
N GLU A 171 -3.07 -18.69 13.70
CA GLU A 171 -3.73 -17.79 14.65
C GLU A 171 -2.91 -16.50 14.83
N PHE A 172 -3.61 -15.39 15.08
CA PHE A 172 -3.02 -14.12 15.46
C PHE A 172 -3.77 -13.54 16.66
N ALA A 173 -3.04 -12.89 17.56
CA ALA A 173 -3.60 -12.25 18.73
C ALA A 173 -4.17 -10.87 18.37
N PRO A 174 -5.20 -10.37 19.08
CA PRO A 174 -5.74 -9.04 18.82
C PRO A 174 -4.77 -7.93 19.29
N VAL A 175 -4.83 -6.77 18.64
CA VAL A 175 -4.25 -5.53 19.16
C VAL A 175 -5.37 -4.76 19.90
N PRO A 176 -5.31 -4.60 21.24
CA PRO A 176 -6.44 -4.10 22.03
C PRO A 176 -6.96 -2.73 21.61
N ASP A 177 -6.05 -1.79 21.37
CA ASP A 177 -6.39 -0.39 21.05
C ASP A 177 -6.55 -0.14 19.55
N ASP A 178 -6.37 -1.17 18.72
CA ASP A 178 -6.51 -1.10 17.26
C ASP A 178 -7.23 -2.34 16.71
N PRO A 179 -8.57 -2.40 16.81
CA PRO A 179 -9.33 -3.61 16.53
C PRO A 179 -9.32 -4.04 15.06
N ALA A 180 -8.84 -3.21 14.12
CA ALA A 180 -8.57 -3.61 12.75
C ALA A 180 -7.36 -4.56 12.65
N TYR A 181 -6.45 -4.51 13.63
CA TYR A 181 -5.20 -5.25 13.59
C TYR A 181 -5.14 -6.40 14.59
N GLY A 182 -4.51 -7.47 14.13
CA GLY A 182 -3.97 -8.53 14.95
C GLY A 182 -2.46 -8.57 14.79
N TYR A 183 -1.81 -9.42 15.56
CA TYR A 183 -0.38 -9.63 15.44
C TYR A 183 -0.01 -11.10 15.62
N VAL A 184 1.09 -11.47 14.97
CA VAL A 184 1.70 -12.79 15.05
C VAL A 184 3.22 -12.63 15.04
N TYR A 185 3.92 -13.53 15.73
CA TYR A 185 5.38 -13.61 15.65
C TYR A 185 5.77 -14.65 14.60
N ILE A 186 6.61 -14.27 13.64
CA ILE A 186 7.05 -15.12 12.54
C ILE A 186 8.57 -15.16 12.57
N ASP A 187 9.15 -16.34 12.78
CA ASP A 187 10.59 -16.52 12.95
C ASP A 187 11.22 -15.55 13.99
N GLY A 188 10.50 -15.34 15.10
CA GLY A 188 10.89 -14.45 16.19
C GLY A 188 10.66 -12.96 15.94
N ARG A 189 10.09 -12.59 14.78
CA ARG A 189 9.85 -11.20 14.36
C ARG A 189 8.38 -10.84 14.52
N PRO A 190 8.05 -9.68 15.11
CA PRO A 190 6.67 -9.24 15.20
C PRO A 190 6.14 -8.87 13.81
N ALA A 191 4.91 -9.27 13.52
CA ALA A 191 4.18 -8.88 12.32
C ALA A 191 2.77 -8.42 12.67
N LEU A 192 2.35 -7.28 12.11
CA LEU A 192 0.97 -6.81 12.19
C LEU A 192 0.17 -7.36 11.01
N VAL A 193 -1.08 -7.69 11.29
CA VAL A 193 -1.99 -8.39 10.38
C VAL A 193 -3.29 -7.61 10.34
N ASP A 194 -3.77 -7.29 9.15
CA ASP A 194 -5.15 -6.83 8.96
C ASP A 194 -6.12 -7.99 9.25
N ARG A 195 -7.01 -7.81 10.23
CA ARG A 195 -7.87 -8.91 10.70
C ARG A 195 -8.92 -9.33 9.68
N ALA A 196 -9.37 -8.39 8.84
CA ALA A 196 -10.39 -8.66 7.83
C ALA A 196 -9.85 -9.53 6.69
N SER A 197 -8.66 -9.20 6.17
CA SER A 197 -8.05 -9.88 5.03
C SER A 197 -6.99 -10.91 5.40
N ARG A 198 -6.59 -10.99 6.68
CA ARG A 198 -5.45 -11.79 7.17
C ARG A 198 -4.12 -11.42 6.51
N THR A 199 -4.03 -10.23 5.93
CA THR A 199 -2.84 -9.73 5.24
C THR A 199 -1.85 -9.19 6.25
N ILE A 200 -0.59 -9.59 6.16
CA ILE A 200 0.53 -8.96 6.86
C ILE A 200 0.67 -7.54 6.30
N ILE A 201 0.64 -6.55 7.18
CA ILE A 201 0.77 -5.13 6.80
C ILE A 201 2.09 -4.53 7.27
N TRP A 202 2.78 -5.19 8.21
CA TRP A 202 4.07 -4.76 8.72
C TRP A 202 4.81 -5.96 9.32
N VAL A 203 6.14 -6.00 9.20
CA VAL A 203 7.01 -6.98 9.84
C VAL A 203 8.38 -6.37 10.08
N ARG A 204 9.02 -6.69 11.21
CA ARG A 204 10.33 -6.13 11.60
C ARG A 204 11.45 -7.14 11.58
#